data_AF-A0A5M4ASM3-F1
#
_entry.id   AF-A0A5M4ASM3-F1
#
_cell.length_a   1.000
_cell.length_b   1.000
_cell.length_c   1.000
_cell.angle_alpha   90.00
_cell.angle_beta   90.00
_cell.angle_gamma   90.00
#
_symmetry.space_group_name_H-M   'P 1'
#
loop_
_entity.id
_entity.type
_entity.pdbx_description
1 polymer ?
#
loop_
_entity_poly.entity_id
_entity_poly.type
_entity_poly.pdbx_seq_one_letter_code
_entity_poly.pdbx_strand_id
1 'polypeptide(L)'
;MEDINSQMEQQKKAPTAEFEYTLTDADYSTISSEALAIAASKEDSTTASYIKSSLSIPEGFAAAYVPSILTDAYPALGKNSVAKVAYNFNNGPKTYLTEYTDAGEYYISSSDYESIGGAVKVYKYFSPSNAPETYLPDLLAAKYPDAADGTLKMVTYKYATTDPAGGEVEVYSEDFATLNNFKTFSVAGDQTWYASSYSQDNFAKISGYVSADKASYDNEDWLVSPAIDLNGFTAPVMQINQAINYLNDQWDQIGIYISTDFDGTDVATATWTPVNITTLPTGSDYNFVTSERIDLSAYEGQSVYVAFKYNSSTTNAATWEVNWLKVYGTIEGSGSGTTDPEVITKSDFYRLDGTAWTMESDGVYALSSQDYDSMGSPGKYNNFSSSDNPDNYLPQFLSMKYPYAQDGDVLAVVYKYYSGSATTRADEYSFNMNAWTKYNPVEVKTDQFINVGSKWIFDPTVKFTMASADYQLIVDAVKADPEKKSLADSYGTAEFYYGASSHYNNFDIRLVKRTTGDFAQAEYSDLTEDEGNALIIDRMAEGVGVMLKAKFPNAVAQVSGVDVMYEVTVSTYENDGSYGTYVVTFQCTKSGPNPEFTLKEGPTKQ
;
A
#
# COMPACT_ATOMS: atom_id res chain seq x y z
N MET A 1 36.53 -64.01 -44.73
CA MET A 1 36.27 -63.42 -43.40
C MET A 1 36.69 -61.95 -43.30
N GLU A 2 37.27 -61.35 -44.34
CA GLU A 2 37.59 -59.90 -44.37
C GLU A 2 36.41 -59.01 -44.80
N ASP A 3 35.30 -59.57 -45.27
CA ASP A 3 34.19 -58.79 -45.87
C ASP A 3 32.91 -58.72 -45.00
N ILE A 4 33.01 -59.10 -43.72
CA ILE A 4 31.90 -58.92 -42.75
C ILE A 4 32.21 -57.77 -41.77
N ASN A 5 33.49 -57.51 -41.49
CA ASN A 5 33.89 -56.37 -40.64
C ASN A 5 33.73 -55.01 -41.34
N SER A 6 33.59 -54.96 -42.66
CA SER A 6 33.31 -53.71 -43.38
C SER A 6 31.81 -53.38 -43.46
N GLN A 7 30.93 -54.23 -42.92
CA GLN A 7 29.47 -54.00 -42.87
C GLN A 7 28.94 -53.74 -41.45
N MET A 8 29.80 -53.64 -40.43
CA MET A 8 29.41 -53.42 -39.02
C MET A 8 29.81 -52.07 -38.42
N GLU A 9 30.29 -51.11 -39.21
CA GLU A 9 30.61 -49.74 -38.77
C GLU A 9 30.11 -48.70 -39.80
N GLN A 10 28.86 -48.85 -40.25
CA GLN A 10 28.03 -47.65 -40.43
C GLN A 10 27.37 -47.40 -39.08
N GLN A 11 28.10 -46.78 -38.15
CA GLN A 11 27.44 -46.02 -37.09
C GLN A 11 26.57 -44.99 -37.81
N LYS A 12 25.29 -45.33 -38.04
CA LYS A 12 24.32 -44.35 -38.51
C LYS A 12 24.30 -43.28 -37.44
N LYS A 13 24.99 -42.17 -37.73
CA LYS A 13 24.95 -40.97 -36.92
C LYS A 13 23.48 -40.72 -36.56
N ALA A 14 23.19 -40.66 -35.26
CA ALA A 14 21.83 -40.46 -34.80
C ALA A 14 21.24 -39.24 -35.53
N PRO A 15 20.00 -39.33 -36.04
CA PRO A 15 19.39 -38.25 -36.79
C PRO A 15 19.34 -36.97 -35.95
N THR A 16 19.53 -35.84 -36.63
CA THR A 16 19.42 -34.50 -36.05
C THR A 16 18.15 -33.84 -36.58
N ALA A 17 17.43 -33.12 -35.72
CA ALA A 17 16.23 -32.37 -36.11
C ALA A 17 16.14 -31.03 -35.35
N GLU A 18 15.48 -30.05 -35.98
CA GLU A 18 14.98 -28.83 -35.34
C GLU A 18 13.45 -28.87 -35.41
N PHE A 19 12.77 -28.71 -34.26
CA PHE A 19 11.31 -28.81 -34.20
C PHE A 19 10.72 -28.00 -33.04
N GLU A 20 9.42 -27.73 -33.14
CA GLU A 20 8.60 -27.14 -32.08
C GLU A 20 7.85 -28.25 -31.32
N TYR A 21 7.71 -28.10 -30.01
CA TYR A 21 6.97 -29.02 -29.15
C TYR A 21 6.15 -28.23 -28.13
N THR A 22 4.93 -28.65 -27.83
CA THR A 22 4.08 -28.02 -26.81
C THR A 22 3.83 -29.02 -25.70
N LEU A 23 4.11 -28.63 -24.45
CA LEU A 23 3.83 -29.49 -23.30
C LEU A 23 2.34 -29.79 -23.18
N THR A 24 2.02 -31.06 -22.97
CA THR A 24 0.68 -31.60 -22.76
C THR A 24 0.39 -31.78 -21.27
N ASP A 25 -0.88 -32.00 -20.92
CA ASP A 25 -1.31 -32.31 -19.55
C ASP A 25 -0.57 -33.53 -18.94
N ALA A 26 -0.18 -34.49 -19.79
CA ALA A 26 0.61 -35.65 -19.39
C ALA A 26 2.04 -35.25 -19.03
N ASP A 27 2.62 -34.28 -19.74
CA ASP A 27 3.96 -33.77 -19.46
C ASP A 27 3.98 -33.00 -18.14
N TYR A 28 3.00 -32.12 -17.90
CA TYR A 28 2.86 -31.46 -16.58
C TYR A 28 2.69 -32.47 -15.43
N SER A 29 1.93 -33.55 -15.67
CA SER A 29 1.78 -34.63 -14.69
C SER A 29 3.09 -35.35 -14.41
N THR A 30 3.91 -35.55 -15.44
CA THR A 30 5.24 -36.17 -15.34
C THR A 30 6.19 -35.27 -14.57
N ILE A 31 6.30 -34.00 -14.98
CA ILE A 31 7.13 -32.98 -14.32
C ILE A 31 6.75 -32.86 -12.83
N SER A 32 5.45 -32.78 -12.51
CA SER A 32 4.96 -32.75 -11.14
C SER A 32 5.41 -33.96 -10.33
N SER A 33 5.35 -35.16 -10.92
CA SER A 33 5.74 -36.41 -10.25
C SER A 33 7.26 -36.49 -10.02
N GLU A 34 8.06 -36.08 -11.02
CA GLU A 34 9.53 -36.03 -10.91
C GLU A 34 9.98 -35.00 -9.86
N ALA A 35 9.37 -33.82 -9.85
CA ALA A 35 9.66 -32.78 -8.87
C ALA A 35 9.27 -33.22 -7.45
N LEU A 36 8.13 -33.89 -7.28
CA LEU A 36 7.70 -34.44 -5.99
C LEU A 36 8.67 -35.49 -5.45
N ALA A 37 9.27 -36.30 -6.33
CA ALA A 37 10.19 -37.36 -5.92
C ALA A 37 11.48 -36.83 -5.27
N ILE A 38 11.86 -35.58 -5.56
CA ILE A 38 13.08 -34.96 -5.04
C ILE A 38 12.82 -33.77 -4.11
N ALA A 39 11.56 -33.46 -3.81
CA ALA A 39 11.17 -32.36 -2.94
C ALA A 39 11.81 -32.49 -1.54
N ALA A 40 12.56 -31.47 -1.12
CA ALA A 40 13.29 -31.46 0.15
C ALA A 40 12.53 -30.75 1.27
N SER A 41 11.59 -29.86 0.91
CA SER A 41 10.80 -29.07 1.84
C SER A 41 9.29 -29.20 1.61
N LYS A 42 8.50 -28.72 2.59
CA LYS A 42 7.04 -28.64 2.42
C LYS A 42 6.67 -27.70 1.27
N GLU A 43 7.40 -26.61 1.11
CA GLU A 43 7.23 -25.63 0.04
C GLU A 43 7.53 -26.26 -1.33
N ASP A 44 8.62 -27.02 -1.46
CA ASP A 44 8.99 -27.75 -2.68
C ASP A 44 7.86 -28.72 -3.08
N SER A 45 7.35 -29.48 -2.11
CA SER A 45 6.28 -30.44 -2.35
C SER A 45 4.96 -29.77 -2.75
N THR A 46 4.67 -28.58 -2.23
CA THR A 46 3.50 -27.77 -2.59
C THR A 46 3.64 -27.26 -4.01
N THR A 47 4.79 -26.66 -4.34
CA THR A 47 5.11 -26.16 -5.69
C THR A 47 5.04 -27.28 -6.73
N ALA A 48 5.67 -28.42 -6.46
CA ALA A 48 5.66 -29.59 -7.35
C ALA A 48 4.25 -30.14 -7.57
N SER A 49 3.41 -30.21 -6.53
CA SER A 49 2.01 -30.65 -6.65
C SER A 49 1.18 -29.68 -7.50
N TYR A 50 1.47 -28.38 -7.37
CA TYR A 50 0.71 -27.32 -8.05
C TYR A 50 0.87 -27.36 -9.58
N ILE A 51 2.00 -27.85 -10.09
CA ILE A 51 2.27 -27.97 -11.53
C ILE A 51 1.17 -28.75 -12.25
N LYS A 52 0.81 -29.92 -11.71
CA LYS A 52 -0.22 -30.77 -12.31
C LYS A 52 -1.61 -30.14 -12.25
N SER A 53 -1.95 -29.48 -11.14
CA SER A 53 -3.27 -28.87 -10.99
C SER A 53 -3.44 -27.58 -11.77
N SER A 54 -2.36 -26.83 -11.98
CA SER A 54 -2.36 -25.56 -12.70
C SER A 54 -2.03 -25.69 -14.18
N LEU A 55 -1.51 -26.85 -14.60
CA LEU A 55 -0.96 -27.07 -15.95
C LEU A 55 0.04 -25.97 -16.32
N SER A 56 0.90 -25.60 -15.37
CA SER A 56 1.90 -24.55 -15.52
C SER A 56 3.15 -24.88 -14.71
N ILE A 57 4.32 -24.40 -15.14
CA ILE A 57 5.60 -24.62 -14.46
C ILE A 57 6.24 -23.29 -14.02
N PRO A 58 6.81 -23.22 -12.81
CA PRO A 58 7.50 -22.02 -12.33
C PRO A 58 8.92 -21.89 -12.92
N GLU A 59 9.59 -20.78 -12.62
CA GLU A 59 10.98 -20.52 -13.01
C GLU A 59 11.93 -21.66 -12.62
N GLY A 60 12.86 -22.00 -13.52
CA GLY A 60 13.81 -23.10 -13.34
C GLY A 60 13.29 -24.49 -13.71
N PHE A 61 11.99 -24.75 -13.60
CA PHE A 61 11.45 -26.10 -13.77
C PHE A 61 11.46 -26.56 -15.23
N ALA A 62 11.27 -25.65 -16.19
CA ALA A 62 11.42 -25.98 -17.60
C ALA A 62 12.81 -26.56 -17.86
N ALA A 63 13.86 -25.85 -17.41
CA ALA A 63 15.23 -26.27 -17.60
C ALA A 63 15.58 -27.60 -16.91
N ALA A 64 14.98 -27.85 -15.74
CA ALA A 64 15.22 -29.04 -14.95
C ALA A 64 14.53 -30.31 -15.51
N TYR A 65 13.28 -30.18 -15.97
CA TYR A 65 12.42 -31.34 -16.22
C TYR A 65 12.02 -31.53 -17.68
N VAL A 66 11.99 -30.50 -18.53
CA VAL A 66 11.73 -30.69 -19.97
C VAL A 66 12.76 -31.60 -20.66
N PRO A 67 14.05 -31.63 -20.27
CA PRO A 67 15.01 -32.57 -20.84
C PRO A 67 14.63 -34.06 -20.73
N SER A 68 14.00 -34.50 -19.63
CA SER A 68 13.53 -35.90 -19.50
C SER A 68 12.37 -36.17 -20.46
N ILE A 69 11.41 -35.24 -20.54
CA ILE A 69 10.28 -35.29 -21.48
C ILE A 69 10.76 -35.43 -22.93
N LEU A 70 11.73 -34.60 -23.35
CA LEU A 70 12.29 -34.66 -24.72
C LEU A 70 13.08 -35.95 -24.96
N THR A 71 13.74 -36.50 -23.93
CA THR A 71 14.47 -37.77 -24.04
C THR A 71 13.51 -38.92 -24.28
N ASP A 72 12.39 -38.97 -23.55
CA ASP A 72 11.39 -40.02 -23.67
C ASP A 72 10.56 -39.91 -24.95
N ALA A 73 10.21 -38.68 -25.35
CA ALA A 73 9.44 -38.42 -26.58
C ALA A 73 10.27 -38.63 -27.85
N TYR A 74 11.58 -38.30 -27.81
CA TYR A 74 12.46 -38.32 -28.98
C TYR A 74 13.78 -39.07 -28.74
N PRO A 75 13.75 -40.37 -28.36
CA PRO A 75 14.94 -41.12 -27.96
C PRO A 75 15.94 -41.38 -29.10
N ALA A 76 15.51 -41.23 -30.36
CA ALA A 76 16.35 -41.43 -31.53
C ALA A 76 17.16 -40.18 -31.93
N LEU A 77 16.81 -39.00 -31.41
CA LEU A 77 17.47 -37.75 -31.79
C LEU A 77 18.83 -37.61 -31.09
N GLY A 78 19.84 -37.31 -31.89
CA GLY A 78 21.23 -37.21 -31.45
C GLY A 78 21.71 -35.78 -31.26
N LYS A 79 23.04 -35.67 -31.08
CA LYS A 79 23.76 -34.40 -30.91
C LYS A 79 23.35 -33.36 -31.97
N ASN A 80 23.25 -32.11 -31.55
CA ASN A 80 22.83 -30.93 -32.32
C ASN A 80 21.33 -30.88 -32.67
N SER A 81 20.51 -31.78 -32.13
CA SER A 81 19.05 -31.63 -32.27
C SER A 81 18.58 -30.48 -31.39
N VAL A 82 17.63 -29.69 -31.89
CA VAL A 82 17.11 -28.50 -31.22
C VAL A 82 15.59 -28.63 -31.10
N ALA A 83 15.06 -28.38 -29.91
CA ALA A 83 13.64 -28.34 -29.64
C ALA A 83 13.29 -26.96 -29.09
N LYS A 84 12.32 -26.29 -29.71
CA LYS A 84 11.67 -25.11 -29.14
C LYS A 84 10.40 -25.56 -28.45
N VAL A 85 10.37 -25.43 -27.13
CA VAL A 85 9.33 -26.01 -26.28
C VAL A 85 8.43 -24.91 -25.75
N ALA A 86 7.17 -24.90 -26.20
CA ALA A 86 6.12 -24.04 -25.69
C ALA A 86 5.45 -24.64 -24.45
N TYR A 87 5.29 -23.84 -23.40
CA TYR A 87 4.65 -24.26 -22.16
C TYR A 87 4.03 -23.07 -21.41
N ASN A 88 3.11 -23.38 -20.50
CA ASN A 88 2.51 -22.42 -19.58
C ASN A 88 3.49 -22.15 -18.44
N PHE A 89 4.09 -20.98 -18.46
CA PHE A 89 4.95 -20.47 -17.40
C PHE A 89 4.13 -19.80 -16.31
N ASN A 90 4.46 -20.07 -15.05
CA ASN A 90 3.83 -19.45 -13.90
C ASN A 90 4.76 -18.41 -13.27
N ASN A 91 4.40 -17.13 -13.41
CA ASN A 91 5.11 -15.99 -12.82
C ASN A 91 4.95 -15.91 -11.28
N GLY A 92 4.09 -16.73 -10.69
CA GLY A 92 3.77 -16.68 -9.27
C GLY A 92 2.86 -15.49 -8.91
N PRO A 93 2.45 -15.40 -7.64
CA PRO A 93 1.61 -14.29 -7.17
C PRO A 93 2.38 -12.96 -7.20
N LYS A 94 1.66 -11.85 -7.29
CA LYS A 94 2.23 -10.51 -7.07
C LYS A 94 2.62 -10.36 -5.60
N THR A 95 3.92 -10.31 -5.32
CA THR A 95 4.45 -10.31 -3.95
C THR A 95 4.02 -9.09 -3.16
N TYR A 96 3.88 -7.92 -3.78
CA TYR A 96 3.44 -6.70 -3.09
C TYR A 96 2.05 -6.86 -2.46
N LEU A 97 1.15 -7.67 -3.03
CA LEU A 97 -0.19 -7.90 -2.48
C LEU A 97 -0.19 -8.47 -1.06
N THR A 98 0.91 -9.14 -0.65
CA THR A 98 1.06 -9.69 0.70
C THR A 98 1.08 -8.60 1.77
N GLU A 99 1.53 -7.39 1.46
CA GLU A 99 1.52 -6.29 2.42
C GLU A 99 0.10 -5.92 2.84
N TYR A 100 -0.87 -5.99 1.92
CA TYR A 100 -2.26 -5.69 2.19
C TYR A 100 -2.99 -6.84 2.90
N THR A 101 -2.64 -8.09 2.60
CA THR A 101 -3.21 -9.24 3.34
C THR A 101 -2.72 -9.27 4.78
N ASP A 102 -1.49 -8.80 5.02
CA ASP A 102 -0.78 -8.95 6.29
C ASP A 102 -0.64 -7.63 7.08
N ALA A 103 -1.20 -6.51 6.58
CA ALA A 103 -1.14 -5.18 7.21
C ALA A 103 -1.59 -5.18 8.68
N GLY A 104 -2.39 -6.16 9.08
CA GLY A 104 -3.03 -6.23 10.39
C GLY A 104 -4.17 -5.24 10.47
N GLU A 105 -5.27 -5.70 11.07
CA GLU A 105 -6.52 -4.95 11.09
C GLU A 105 -6.72 -4.25 12.44
N TYR A 106 -7.04 -2.96 12.39
CA TYR A 106 -7.41 -2.16 13.55
C TYR A 106 -8.86 -1.72 13.44
N TYR A 107 -9.70 -2.20 14.36
CA TYR A 107 -11.11 -1.81 14.44
C TYR A 107 -11.26 -0.58 15.34
N ILE A 108 -11.81 0.51 14.81
CA ILE A 108 -12.11 1.70 15.60
C ILE A 108 -13.18 1.37 16.65
N SER A 109 -12.80 1.45 17.91
CA SER A 109 -13.65 1.13 19.06
C SER A 109 -14.49 2.33 19.52
N SER A 110 -15.49 2.08 20.36
CA SER A 110 -16.27 3.16 20.99
C SER A 110 -15.42 4.14 21.80
N SER A 111 -14.35 3.64 22.44
CA SER A 111 -13.38 4.49 23.16
C SER A 111 -12.50 5.30 22.22
N ASP A 112 -12.23 4.82 21.01
CA ASP A 112 -11.46 5.59 20.03
C ASP A 112 -12.28 6.76 19.50
N TYR A 113 -13.55 6.52 19.14
CA TYR A 113 -14.47 7.61 18.78
C TYR A 113 -14.59 8.65 19.90
N GLU A 114 -14.63 8.20 21.16
CA GLU A 114 -14.63 9.11 22.32
C GLU A 114 -13.37 9.98 22.38
N SER A 115 -12.19 9.38 22.14
CA SER A 115 -10.92 10.11 22.16
C SER A 115 -10.71 11.09 21.00
N ILE A 116 -11.39 10.88 19.86
CA ILE A 116 -11.35 11.80 18.72
C ILE A 116 -12.08 13.11 19.04
N GLY A 117 -13.20 13.04 19.79
CA GLY A 117 -13.99 14.22 20.16
C GLY A 117 -14.96 14.70 19.08
N GLY A 118 -15.60 15.84 19.34
CA GLY A 118 -16.53 16.51 18.42
C GLY A 118 -17.70 15.66 17.90
N ALA A 119 -18.09 15.91 16.66
CA ALA A 119 -19.17 15.21 15.97
C ALA A 119 -18.96 13.68 15.95
N VAL A 120 -17.73 13.24 15.67
CA VAL A 120 -17.36 11.82 15.58
C VAL A 120 -17.56 11.10 16.93
N LYS A 121 -17.25 11.77 18.05
CA LYS A 121 -17.53 11.26 19.39
C LYS A 121 -19.02 11.06 19.62
N VAL A 122 -19.87 11.96 19.14
CA VAL A 122 -21.31 11.86 19.40
C VAL A 122 -21.95 10.82 18.49
N TYR A 123 -21.64 10.87 17.20
CA TYR A 123 -22.23 9.98 16.19
C TYR A 123 -21.66 8.56 16.25
N LYS A 124 -20.43 8.38 16.74
CA LYS A 124 -19.71 7.08 16.79
C LYS A 124 -19.51 6.47 15.38
N TYR A 125 -19.34 7.32 14.38
CA TYR A 125 -18.97 7.00 13.00
C TYR A 125 -18.35 8.23 12.32
N PHE A 126 -17.66 8.01 11.21
CA PHE A 126 -17.18 9.07 10.30
C PHE A 126 -18.24 9.39 9.23
N SER A 127 -18.13 10.54 8.57
CA SER A 127 -19.06 10.99 7.52
C SER A 127 -18.32 11.86 6.49
N PRO A 128 -18.94 12.27 5.36
CA PRO A 128 -18.27 13.14 4.38
C PRO A 128 -17.71 14.44 4.97
N SER A 129 -18.45 15.12 5.86
CA SER A 129 -17.98 16.33 6.56
C SER A 129 -17.05 16.03 7.73
N ASN A 130 -17.02 14.79 8.22
CA ASN A 130 -16.14 14.32 9.28
C ASN A 130 -15.28 13.16 8.76
N ALA A 131 -14.47 13.47 7.75
CA ALA A 131 -13.77 12.47 6.96
C ALA A 131 -12.64 11.79 7.76
N PRO A 132 -12.52 10.46 7.69
CA PRO A 132 -11.59 9.68 8.51
C PRO A 132 -10.12 10.10 8.33
N GLU A 133 -9.72 10.52 7.14
CA GLU A 133 -8.37 11.04 6.85
C GLU A 133 -7.98 12.27 7.67
N THR A 134 -8.96 12.98 8.25
CA THR A 134 -8.72 14.14 9.12
C THR A 134 -8.37 13.73 10.55
N TYR A 135 -8.80 12.54 10.98
CA TYR A 135 -8.75 12.12 12.39
C TYR A 135 -7.89 10.89 12.64
N LEU A 136 -7.92 9.93 11.71
CA LEU A 136 -7.24 8.65 11.85
C LEU A 136 -5.70 8.78 11.87
N PRO A 137 -5.05 9.71 11.16
CA PRO A 137 -3.60 9.89 11.28
C PRO A 137 -3.12 10.12 12.72
N ASP A 138 -3.76 11.04 13.44
CA ASP A 138 -3.40 11.37 14.83
C ASP A 138 -3.74 10.24 15.79
N LEU A 139 -4.90 9.59 15.60
CA LEU A 139 -5.27 8.41 16.39
C LEU A 139 -4.25 7.28 16.22
N LEU A 140 -3.82 6.99 14.99
CA LEU A 140 -2.83 5.95 14.71
C LEU A 140 -1.46 6.32 15.27
N ALA A 141 -1.04 7.58 15.18
CA ALA A 141 0.19 8.06 15.81
C ALA A 141 0.17 7.84 17.33
N ALA A 142 -0.96 8.11 17.99
CA ALA A 142 -1.13 7.88 19.42
C ALA A 142 -1.17 6.38 19.79
N LYS A 143 -1.76 5.53 18.96
CA LYS A 143 -1.88 4.08 19.20
C LYS A 143 -0.60 3.31 18.91
N TYR A 144 0.19 3.80 17.96
CA TYR A 144 1.39 3.14 17.47
C TYR A 144 2.60 4.09 17.50
N PRO A 145 2.98 4.63 18.66
CA PRO A 145 4.06 5.62 18.77
C PRO A 145 5.43 5.06 18.37
N ASP A 146 5.62 3.74 18.45
CA ASP A 146 6.87 3.04 18.16
C ASP A 146 6.81 2.25 16.84
N ALA A 147 5.82 2.50 15.97
CA ALA A 147 5.74 1.84 14.67
C ALA A 147 6.97 2.19 13.81
N ALA A 148 7.48 1.20 13.09
CA ALA A 148 8.58 1.40 12.16
C ALA A 148 8.09 2.12 10.89
N ASP A 149 8.95 2.94 10.29
CA ASP A 149 8.68 3.56 8.99
C ASP A 149 8.26 2.52 7.95
N GLY A 150 7.28 2.88 7.10
CA GLY A 150 6.66 1.99 6.12
C GLY A 150 5.63 1.01 6.69
N THR A 151 5.35 1.01 8.01
CA THR A 151 4.30 0.17 8.60
C THR A 151 2.95 0.48 7.95
N LEU A 152 2.28 -0.57 7.48
CA LEU A 152 0.93 -0.50 6.91
C LEU A 152 -0.10 -1.03 7.93
N LYS A 153 -1.27 -0.38 8.00
CA LYS A 153 -2.43 -0.84 8.79
C LYS A 153 -3.71 -0.76 7.97
N MET A 154 -4.53 -1.81 8.04
CA MET A 154 -5.91 -1.75 7.56
C MET A 154 -6.80 -1.27 8.70
N VAL A 155 -7.41 -0.10 8.56
CA VAL A 155 -8.24 0.51 9.61
C VAL A 155 -9.71 0.37 9.25
N THR A 156 -10.45 -0.37 10.07
CA THR A 156 -11.87 -0.68 9.86
C THR A 156 -12.74 0.15 10.80
N TYR A 157 -13.71 0.88 10.25
CA TYR A 157 -14.52 1.85 10.99
C TYR A 157 -15.97 1.93 10.45
N LYS A 158 -16.83 2.61 11.20
CA LYS A 158 -18.20 2.91 10.79
C LYS A 158 -18.22 4.22 10.01
N TYR A 159 -18.91 4.23 8.89
CA TYR A 159 -19.00 5.37 8.00
C TYR A 159 -20.46 5.61 7.58
N ALA A 160 -20.96 6.83 7.78
CA ALA A 160 -22.24 7.27 7.25
C ALA A 160 -22.08 7.70 5.79
N THR A 161 -22.88 7.12 4.88
CA THR A 161 -22.78 7.41 3.43
C THR A 161 -23.21 8.83 3.05
N THR A 162 -23.95 9.49 3.92
CA THR A 162 -24.29 10.91 3.87
C THR A 162 -24.06 11.54 5.23
N ASP A 163 -23.87 12.86 5.28
CA ASP A 163 -23.75 13.55 6.56
C ASP A 163 -25.04 13.45 7.38
N PRO A 164 -24.95 13.21 8.70
CA PRO A 164 -26.11 13.31 9.57
C PRO A 164 -26.64 14.74 9.60
N ALA A 165 -27.92 14.88 9.97
CA ALA A 165 -28.43 16.20 10.29
C ALA A 165 -27.67 16.76 11.49
N GLY A 166 -27.16 17.99 11.33
CA GLY A 166 -26.65 18.75 12.45
C GLY A 166 -27.79 19.09 13.42
N GLY A 167 -27.45 19.54 14.61
CA GLY A 167 -28.47 19.93 15.56
C GLY A 167 -27.96 20.07 16.98
N GLU A 168 -28.81 20.65 17.81
CA GLU A 168 -28.56 20.77 19.23
C GLU A 168 -28.65 19.40 19.91
N VAL A 169 -27.62 19.06 20.67
CA VAL A 169 -27.57 17.87 21.50
C VAL A 169 -27.23 18.24 22.94
N GLU A 170 -27.61 17.37 23.89
CA GLU A 170 -27.20 17.49 25.29
C GLU A 170 -25.74 17.00 25.41
N VAL A 171 -24.83 17.91 25.76
CA VAL A 171 -23.39 17.65 25.94
C VAL A 171 -23.10 17.16 27.36
N TYR A 172 -23.82 17.72 28.34
CA TYR A 172 -23.68 17.37 29.74
C TYR A 172 -25.00 17.55 30.49
N SER A 173 -25.24 16.69 31.48
CA SER A 173 -26.46 16.68 32.30
C SER A 173 -26.14 16.15 33.68
N GLU A 174 -26.57 16.87 34.71
CA GLU A 174 -26.50 16.46 36.11
C GLU A 174 -27.85 16.74 36.78
N ASP A 175 -28.38 15.74 37.50
CA ASP A 175 -29.68 15.79 38.21
C ASP A 175 -29.53 15.84 39.74
N PHE A 176 -28.29 15.79 40.23
CA PHE A 176 -27.94 15.84 41.64
C PHE A 176 -28.68 14.84 42.54
N ALA A 177 -29.09 13.68 42.00
CA ALA A 177 -29.51 12.54 42.81
C ALA A 177 -28.40 12.11 43.79
N THR A 178 -27.13 12.34 43.42
CA THR A 178 -25.95 12.28 44.28
C THR A 178 -25.01 13.43 43.93
N LEU A 179 -24.00 13.71 44.76
CA LEU A 179 -22.92 14.66 44.42
C LEU A 179 -21.66 13.97 43.87
N ASN A 180 -21.70 12.68 43.53
CA ASN A 180 -20.49 11.90 43.25
C ASN A 180 -19.68 12.38 42.02
N ASN A 181 -20.33 13.06 41.09
CA ASN A 181 -19.69 13.60 39.89
C ASN A 181 -19.09 14.99 40.12
N PHE A 182 -19.51 15.68 41.19
CA PHE A 182 -19.06 17.02 41.55
C PHE A 182 -18.10 16.97 42.74
N LYS A 183 -17.26 17.99 42.87
CA LYS A 183 -16.37 18.15 44.02
C LYS A 183 -16.83 19.31 44.88
N THR A 184 -16.82 19.11 46.19
CA THR A 184 -17.09 20.15 47.18
C THR A 184 -15.78 20.73 47.71
N PHE A 185 -15.72 22.05 47.87
CA PHE A 185 -14.57 22.76 48.44
C PHE A 185 -15.02 23.76 49.49
N SER A 186 -14.69 23.47 50.75
CA SER A 186 -14.98 24.33 51.89
C SER A 186 -13.81 25.27 52.14
N VAL A 187 -14.03 26.56 51.91
CA VAL A 187 -13.04 27.63 52.12
C VAL A 187 -13.18 28.21 53.52
N ALA A 188 -14.41 28.40 53.98
CA ALA A 188 -14.74 28.88 55.33
C ALA A 188 -16.06 28.27 55.81
N GLY A 189 -16.19 28.10 57.13
CA GLY A 189 -17.38 27.53 57.75
C GLY A 189 -17.43 25.99 57.72
N ASP A 190 -18.38 25.43 58.47
CA ASP A 190 -18.58 23.97 58.60
C ASP A 190 -19.71 23.47 57.69
N GLN A 191 -20.45 24.35 57.01
CA GLN A 191 -21.60 23.99 56.19
C GLN A 191 -21.18 23.67 54.75
N THR A 192 -21.43 22.44 54.32
CA THR A 192 -21.04 21.97 52.99
C THR A 192 -22.25 21.70 52.10
N TRP A 193 -22.04 21.70 50.79
CA TRP A 193 -23.01 21.16 49.85
C TRP A 193 -23.33 19.68 50.14
N TYR A 194 -24.59 19.30 49.98
CA TYR A 194 -25.04 17.91 50.10
C TYR A 194 -26.20 17.61 49.14
N ALA A 195 -26.34 16.35 48.71
CA ALA A 195 -27.50 15.92 47.94
C ALA A 195 -28.73 15.77 48.85
N SER A 196 -29.87 16.25 48.39
CA SER A 196 -31.15 16.15 49.08
C SER A 196 -32.27 15.90 48.07
N SER A 197 -33.46 15.59 48.56
CA SER A 197 -34.63 15.36 47.71
C SER A 197 -35.92 15.75 48.43
N TYR A 198 -36.90 16.18 47.64
CA TYR A 198 -38.24 16.47 48.12
C TYR A 198 -39.26 16.14 47.03
N SER A 199 -40.31 15.41 47.40
CA SER A 199 -41.28 14.88 46.43
C SER A 199 -40.62 14.01 45.36
N GLN A 200 -40.59 14.45 44.10
CA GLN A 200 -39.99 13.75 42.96
C GLN A 200 -38.67 14.39 42.49
N ASP A 201 -38.25 15.50 43.11
CA ASP A 201 -37.05 16.23 42.74
C ASP A 201 -35.86 15.82 43.61
N ASN A 202 -34.69 15.71 42.98
CA ASN A 202 -33.40 15.61 43.63
C ASN A 202 -32.61 16.91 43.39
N PHE A 203 -31.76 17.31 44.32
CA PHE A 203 -31.05 18.57 44.19
C PHE A 203 -29.80 18.60 45.08
N ALA A 204 -28.80 19.35 44.63
CA ALA A 204 -27.72 19.82 45.50
C ALA A 204 -28.27 20.92 46.41
N LYS A 205 -27.94 20.87 47.70
CA LYS A 205 -28.44 21.80 48.71
C LYS A 205 -27.32 22.33 49.58
N ILE A 206 -27.42 23.60 49.96
CA ILE A 206 -26.59 24.20 51.00
C ILE A 206 -27.38 25.26 51.78
N SER A 207 -27.03 25.42 53.06
CA SER A 207 -27.53 26.49 53.92
C SER A 207 -26.52 26.79 55.02
N GLY A 208 -26.20 28.07 55.22
CA GLY A 208 -25.45 28.56 56.37
C GLY A 208 -26.27 28.62 57.66
N TYR A 209 -27.58 28.39 57.59
CA TYR A 209 -28.47 28.35 58.75
C TYR A 209 -28.57 26.92 59.29
N VAL A 210 -28.24 26.76 60.57
CA VAL A 210 -28.34 25.47 61.26
C VAL A 210 -29.63 25.45 62.08
N SER A 211 -30.56 24.57 61.69
CA SER A 211 -31.88 24.50 62.33
C SER A 211 -31.83 24.05 63.80
N ALA A 212 -30.82 23.27 64.18
CA ALA A 212 -30.67 22.71 65.51
C ALA A 212 -30.34 23.77 66.57
N ASP A 213 -29.49 24.75 66.24
CA ASP A 213 -29.11 25.85 67.14
C ASP A 213 -29.86 27.16 66.82
N LYS A 214 -30.56 27.22 65.68
CA LYS A 214 -31.28 28.40 65.17
C LYS A 214 -30.34 29.58 64.91
N ALA A 215 -29.13 29.31 64.45
CA ALA A 215 -28.12 30.32 64.13
C ALA A 215 -27.70 30.24 62.65
N SER A 216 -27.19 31.36 62.14
CA SER A 216 -26.52 31.44 60.83
C SER A 216 -25.02 31.58 61.03
N TYR A 217 -24.23 31.09 60.09
CA TYR A 217 -22.77 31.04 60.18
C TYR A 217 -22.10 31.67 58.98
N ASP A 218 -20.88 32.17 59.19
CA ASP A 218 -20.00 32.58 58.10
C ASP A 218 -19.56 31.32 57.35
N ASN A 219 -19.79 31.29 56.04
CA ASN A 219 -19.48 30.13 55.20
C ASN A 219 -19.06 30.59 53.81
N GLU A 220 -18.11 29.88 53.22
CA GLU A 220 -17.79 29.92 51.79
C GLU A 220 -17.55 28.49 51.32
N ASP A 221 -18.45 27.96 50.49
CA ASP A 221 -18.40 26.59 50.00
C ASP A 221 -18.72 26.54 48.50
N TRP A 222 -17.96 25.73 47.77
CA TRP A 222 -18.06 25.59 46.32
C TRP A 222 -18.46 24.18 45.94
N LEU A 223 -19.31 24.05 44.93
CA LEU A 223 -19.64 22.79 44.26
C LEU A 223 -19.23 22.89 42.78
N VAL A 224 -18.24 22.12 42.37
CA VAL A 224 -17.59 22.25 41.03
C VAL A 224 -17.81 20.99 40.20
N SER A 225 -18.22 21.18 38.94
CA SER A 225 -18.47 20.11 37.96
C SER A 225 -17.18 19.36 37.57
N PRO A 226 -17.27 18.19 36.94
CA PRO A 226 -16.15 17.66 36.17
C PRO A 226 -15.89 18.55 34.94
N ALA A 227 -14.81 18.27 34.20
CA ALA A 227 -14.56 18.93 32.93
C ALA A 227 -15.69 18.60 31.94
N ILE A 228 -16.28 19.64 31.36
CA ILE A 228 -17.29 19.55 30.31
C ILE A 228 -16.61 19.93 29.00
N ASP A 229 -16.40 18.94 28.13
CA ASP A 229 -15.71 19.12 26.86
C ASP A 229 -16.65 19.69 25.79
N LEU A 230 -16.38 20.92 25.34
CA LEU A 230 -17.11 21.60 24.27
C LEU A 230 -16.39 21.50 22.93
N ASN A 231 -15.34 20.68 22.82
CA ASN A 231 -14.62 20.50 21.57
C ASN A 231 -15.51 19.88 20.49
N GLY A 232 -15.55 20.53 19.32
CA GLY A 232 -16.37 20.13 18.17
C GLY A 232 -17.88 20.39 18.30
N PHE A 233 -18.29 21.23 19.26
CA PHE A 233 -19.63 21.81 19.32
C PHE A 233 -19.58 23.30 19.00
N THR A 234 -20.63 23.80 18.35
CA THR A 234 -20.88 25.22 18.07
C THR A 234 -22.10 25.71 18.84
N ALA A 235 -22.19 27.02 19.07
CA ALA A 235 -23.24 27.65 19.86
C ALA A 235 -23.56 26.92 21.19
N PRO A 236 -22.55 26.54 22.00
CA PRO A 236 -22.79 25.87 23.26
C PRO A 236 -23.57 26.77 24.20
N VAL A 237 -24.49 26.18 24.96
CA VAL A 237 -25.33 26.91 25.91
C VAL A 237 -25.52 26.10 27.19
N MET A 238 -25.61 26.80 28.31
CA MET A 238 -25.87 26.21 29.62
C MET A 238 -27.25 26.62 30.13
N GLN A 239 -27.88 25.77 30.92
CA GLN A 239 -29.10 26.08 31.63
C GLN A 239 -29.13 25.37 32.98
N ILE A 240 -29.69 26.02 33.99
CA ILE A 240 -29.84 25.44 35.32
C ILE A 240 -31.27 25.58 35.82
N ASN A 241 -31.64 24.76 36.79
CA ASN A 241 -32.89 24.87 37.52
C ASN A 241 -32.61 24.90 39.02
N GLN A 242 -33.06 25.97 39.68
CA GLN A 242 -32.65 26.28 41.05
C GLN A 242 -33.81 26.88 41.85
N ALA A 243 -33.74 26.75 43.18
CA ALA A 243 -34.68 27.33 44.13
C ALA A 243 -33.90 27.96 45.29
N ILE A 244 -34.40 29.06 45.84
CA ILE A 244 -33.79 29.76 46.97
C ILE A 244 -34.88 30.20 47.92
N ASN A 245 -34.70 29.90 49.20
CA ASN A 245 -35.60 30.36 50.26
C ASN A 245 -34.84 31.10 51.36
N TYR A 246 -35.56 31.95 52.09
CA TYR A 246 -35.05 32.82 53.16
C TYR A 246 -34.03 33.86 52.69
N LEU A 247 -34.08 34.21 51.41
CA LEU A 247 -33.33 35.33 50.87
C LEU A 247 -33.90 36.64 51.42
N ASN A 248 -33.03 37.52 51.88
CA ASN A 248 -33.36 38.83 52.46
C ASN A 248 -32.95 39.98 51.52
N ASP A 249 -33.16 39.78 50.21
CA ASP A 249 -32.71 40.64 49.11
C ASP A 249 -31.18 40.76 48.93
N GLN A 250 -30.36 39.96 49.63
CA GLN A 250 -28.90 39.92 49.46
C GLN A 250 -28.45 38.75 48.56
N TRP A 251 -28.38 39.01 47.25
CA TRP A 251 -28.08 38.01 46.21
C TRP A 251 -26.60 37.61 46.08
N ASP A 252 -25.69 38.35 46.73
CA ASP A 252 -24.24 38.07 46.74
C ASP A 252 -23.85 36.79 47.52
N GLN A 253 -24.82 36.16 48.19
CA GLN A 253 -24.69 34.84 48.83
C GLN A 253 -24.52 33.69 47.84
N ILE A 254 -24.89 33.87 46.57
CA ILE A 254 -24.80 32.82 45.57
C ILE A 254 -24.08 33.35 44.34
N GLY A 255 -23.37 32.46 43.66
CA GLY A 255 -22.76 32.78 42.39
C GLY A 255 -22.54 31.53 41.56
N ILE A 256 -22.68 31.70 40.25
CA ILE A 256 -22.38 30.66 39.27
C ILE A 256 -21.16 31.15 38.52
N TYR A 257 -20.18 30.28 38.37
CA TYR A 257 -18.91 30.62 37.75
C TYR A 257 -18.53 29.55 36.73
N ILE A 258 -17.74 29.97 35.75
CA ILE A 258 -17.15 29.08 34.76
C ILE A 258 -15.63 29.29 34.73
N SER A 259 -14.88 28.20 34.63
CA SER A 259 -13.42 28.19 34.53
C SER A 259 -13.00 27.28 33.37
N THR A 260 -11.89 27.61 32.73
CA THR A 260 -11.21 26.77 31.72
C THR A 260 -9.87 26.23 32.22
N ASP A 261 -9.42 26.66 33.40
CA ASP A 261 -8.08 26.42 33.95
C ASP A 261 -8.08 25.68 35.31
N PHE A 262 -9.26 25.30 35.82
CA PHE A 262 -9.37 24.52 37.05
C PHE A 262 -8.75 23.12 36.90
N ASP A 263 -7.83 22.78 37.81
CA ASP A 263 -7.08 21.52 37.80
C ASP A 263 -7.76 20.40 38.62
N GLY A 264 -8.90 20.69 39.24
CA GLY A 264 -9.64 19.74 40.06
C GLY A 264 -9.20 19.67 41.52
N THR A 265 -8.27 20.51 42.00
CA THR A 265 -7.65 20.39 43.33
C THR A 265 -7.97 21.53 44.29
N ASP A 266 -7.97 22.79 43.84
CA ASP A 266 -8.22 23.96 44.69
C ASP A 266 -8.92 25.06 43.89
N VAL A 267 -10.04 25.56 44.39
CA VAL A 267 -10.81 26.63 43.72
C VAL A 267 -10.05 27.95 43.68
N ALA A 268 -9.07 28.16 44.57
CA ALA A 268 -8.28 29.39 44.63
C ALA A 268 -7.16 29.48 43.57
N THR A 269 -6.79 28.36 42.93
CA THR A 269 -5.73 28.32 41.91
C THR A 269 -6.26 28.56 40.49
N ALA A 270 -7.57 28.59 40.31
CA ALA A 270 -8.24 28.76 39.02
C ALA A 270 -8.81 30.17 38.84
N THR A 271 -9.02 30.53 37.57
CA THR A 271 -9.69 31.77 37.17
C THR A 271 -11.18 31.50 36.98
N TRP A 272 -12.02 32.24 37.71
CA TRP A 272 -13.48 32.07 37.67
C TRP A 272 -14.16 33.27 37.02
N THR A 273 -14.80 33.03 35.87
CA THR A 273 -15.63 34.03 35.19
C THR A 273 -17.07 33.91 35.69
N PRO A 274 -17.68 34.99 36.21
CA PRO A 274 -19.06 34.94 36.70
C PRO A 274 -20.04 34.74 35.55
N VAL A 275 -21.01 33.84 35.77
CA VAL A 275 -22.15 33.62 34.88
C VAL A 275 -23.35 34.36 35.42
N ASN A 276 -23.84 35.33 34.64
CA ASN A 276 -25.00 36.13 35.00
C ASN A 276 -26.29 35.47 34.51
N ILE A 277 -27.26 35.31 35.42
CA ILE A 277 -28.60 34.81 35.12
C ILE A 277 -29.62 35.89 35.48
N THR A 278 -30.59 36.09 34.60
CA THR A 278 -31.68 37.08 34.73
C THR A 278 -32.97 36.44 35.22
N THR A 279 -33.20 35.17 34.91
CA THR A 279 -34.36 34.41 35.38
C THR A 279 -34.05 33.77 36.73
N LEU A 280 -34.33 34.50 37.81
CA LEU A 280 -34.00 34.12 39.19
C LEU A 280 -35.22 33.57 39.96
N PRO A 281 -35.03 32.69 40.96
CA PRO A 281 -36.06 32.33 41.94
C PRO A 281 -36.58 33.56 42.71
N THR A 282 -37.72 33.43 43.38
CA THR A 282 -38.28 34.53 44.20
C THR A 282 -37.45 34.83 45.45
N GLY A 283 -36.65 33.86 45.91
CA GLY A 283 -35.90 33.95 47.16
C GLY A 283 -36.74 33.64 48.41
N SER A 284 -38.05 33.41 48.27
CA SER A 284 -39.01 33.30 49.38
C SER A 284 -39.72 31.95 49.48
N ASP A 285 -39.41 31.02 48.58
CA ASP A 285 -40.02 29.69 48.51
C ASP A 285 -39.05 28.68 47.90
N TYR A 286 -39.46 27.40 47.85
CA TYR A 286 -38.66 26.34 47.23
C TYR A 286 -39.18 25.99 45.82
N ASN A 287 -39.80 26.95 45.12
CA ASN A 287 -40.23 26.70 43.74
C ASN A 287 -39.02 26.79 42.81
N PHE A 288 -38.73 25.69 42.14
CA PHE A 288 -37.66 25.64 41.16
C PHE A 288 -37.95 26.53 39.95
N VAL A 289 -36.98 27.38 39.61
CA VAL A 289 -37.01 28.25 38.44
C VAL A 289 -35.87 27.87 37.51
N THR A 290 -36.22 27.61 36.26
CA THR A 290 -35.26 27.37 35.18
C THR A 290 -34.73 28.69 34.67
N SER A 291 -33.40 28.80 34.55
CA SER A 291 -32.75 29.97 33.97
C SER A 291 -33.09 30.14 32.49
N GLU A 292 -32.79 31.29 31.90
CA GLU A 292 -32.60 31.38 30.45
C GLU A 292 -31.46 30.46 29.97
N ARG A 293 -31.34 30.27 28.65
CA ARG A 293 -30.18 29.62 28.06
C ARG A 293 -29.02 30.60 28.05
N ILE A 294 -27.99 30.32 28.84
CA ILE A 294 -26.78 31.11 28.93
C ILE A 294 -25.87 30.74 27.77
N ASP A 295 -25.47 31.73 26.99
CA ASP A 295 -24.51 31.58 25.90
C ASP A 295 -23.11 31.24 26.42
N LEU A 296 -22.55 30.12 25.95
CA LEU A 296 -21.18 29.69 26.22
C LEU A 296 -20.29 29.78 24.96
N SER A 297 -20.71 30.47 23.90
CA SER A 297 -19.97 30.51 22.62
C SER A 297 -18.52 31.00 22.75
N ALA A 298 -18.20 31.77 23.79
CA ALA A 298 -16.82 32.17 24.11
C ALA A 298 -15.89 30.99 24.49
N TYR A 299 -16.46 29.82 24.77
CA TYR A 299 -15.78 28.61 25.22
C TYR A 299 -15.83 27.48 24.17
N GLU A 300 -16.25 27.76 22.93
CA GLU A 300 -16.17 26.81 21.82
C GLU A 300 -14.76 26.23 21.68
N GLY A 301 -14.66 24.91 21.46
CA GLY A 301 -13.37 24.23 21.33
C GLY A 301 -12.61 24.00 22.64
N GLN A 302 -13.15 24.39 23.79
CA GLN A 302 -12.48 24.28 25.09
C GLN A 302 -13.20 23.29 26.02
N SER A 303 -12.50 22.85 27.07
CA SER A 303 -13.14 22.23 28.23
C SER A 303 -13.44 23.28 29.29
N VAL A 304 -14.63 23.21 29.88
CA VAL A 304 -15.08 24.15 30.92
C VAL A 304 -15.48 23.42 32.20
N TYR A 305 -15.41 24.13 33.32
CA TYR A 305 -15.89 23.70 34.62
C TYR A 305 -16.92 24.70 35.11
N VAL A 306 -18.09 24.22 35.53
CA VAL A 306 -19.17 25.04 36.11
C VAL A 306 -19.11 24.90 37.62
N ALA A 307 -19.14 26.01 38.35
CA ALA A 307 -19.12 26.03 39.80
C ALA A 307 -20.27 26.83 40.40
N PHE A 308 -20.83 26.30 41.49
CA PHE A 308 -21.81 26.94 42.34
C PHE A 308 -21.12 27.38 43.64
N LYS A 309 -20.94 28.68 43.82
CA LYS A 309 -20.35 29.28 45.02
C LYS A 309 -21.45 29.75 45.96
N TYR A 310 -21.38 29.33 47.22
CA TYR A 310 -22.26 29.79 48.27
C TYR A 310 -21.46 30.56 49.33
N ASN A 311 -21.96 31.74 49.72
CA ASN A 311 -21.47 32.53 50.84
C ASN A 311 -22.61 32.76 51.83
N SER A 312 -22.33 32.67 53.12
CA SER A 312 -23.26 33.10 54.17
C SER A 312 -22.54 33.86 55.26
N SER A 313 -23.33 34.52 56.11
CA SER A 313 -22.88 35.16 57.35
C SER A 313 -23.86 34.95 58.48
N THR A 314 -23.48 35.38 59.68
CA THR A 314 -24.34 35.33 60.87
C THR A 314 -25.69 36.07 60.75
N THR A 315 -25.87 36.93 59.75
CA THR A 315 -27.14 37.64 59.48
C THR A 315 -27.75 37.31 58.12
N ASN A 316 -27.09 36.47 57.34
CA ASN A 316 -27.46 36.25 55.95
C ASN A 316 -27.11 34.82 55.51
N ALA A 317 -28.10 33.92 55.53
CA ALA A 317 -27.90 32.51 55.23
C ALA A 317 -29.12 31.88 54.55
N ALA A 318 -29.41 32.34 53.34
CA ALA A 318 -30.45 31.76 52.50
C ALA A 318 -30.13 30.29 52.21
N THR A 319 -31.16 29.46 52.03
CA THR A 319 -30.98 28.07 51.58
C THR A 319 -31.04 28.04 50.06
N TRP A 320 -30.02 27.47 49.42
CA TRP A 320 -29.95 27.32 47.97
C TRP A 320 -30.06 25.85 47.56
N GLU A 321 -30.89 25.57 46.57
CA GLU A 321 -31.11 24.26 45.97
C GLU A 321 -30.89 24.33 44.45
N VAL A 322 -30.09 23.43 43.89
CA VAL A 322 -29.85 23.28 42.45
C VAL A 322 -30.35 21.89 42.04
N ASN A 323 -31.44 21.85 41.28
CA ASN A 323 -32.10 20.62 40.81
C ASN A 323 -31.33 19.97 39.67
N TRP A 324 -30.95 20.75 38.65
CA TRP A 324 -30.16 20.23 37.55
C TRP A 324 -29.31 21.29 36.87
N LEU A 325 -28.23 20.82 36.24
CA LEU A 325 -27.37 21.54 35.31
C LEU A 325 -27.38 20.82 33.97
N LYS A 326 -27.63 21.54 32.88
CA LYS A 326 -27.53 21.00 31.52
C LYS A 326 -26.70 21.91 30.64
N VAL A 327 -25.85 21.30 29.82
CA VAL A 327 -25.10 21.97 28.78
C VAL A 327 -25.45 21.33 27.45
N TYR A 328 -25.72 22.16 26.47
CA TYR A 328 -26.05 21.79 25.11
C TYR A 328 -25.03 22.37 24.14
N GLY A 329 -24.94 21.77 22.96
CA GLY A 329 -24.10 22.25 21.88
C GLY A 329 -24.67 21.81 20.54
N THR A 330 -24.41 22.57 19.50
CA THR A 330 -24.81 22.25 18.14
C THR A 330 -23.68 21.51 17.45
N ILE A 331 -23.96 20.31 16.95
CA ILE A 331 -23.03 19.60 16.08
C ILE A 331 -23.29 20.04 14.65
N GLU A 332 -22.23 20.38 13.93
CA GLU A 332 -22.30 20.63 12.52
C GLU A 332 -22.70 19.35 11.77
N GLY A 333 -23.73 19.46 10.93
CA GLY A 333 -24.11 18.42 10.01
C GLY A 333 -24.80 19.08 8.83
N SER A 334 -24.23 18.89 7.64
CA SER A 334 -24.77 19.39 6.38
C SER A 334 -25.96 18.55 5.88
N GLY A 335 -26.30 17.46 6.60
CA GLY A 335 -27.43 16.60 6.30
C GLY A 335 -28.76 17.37 6.34
N SER A 336 -29.44 17.44 5.20
CA SER A 336 -30.72 18.14 5.06
C SER A 336 -31.94 17.29 5.47
N GLY A 337 -31.76 16.05 5.95
CA GLY A 337 -32.83 15.06 6.12
C GLY A 337 -33.26 14.81 7.58
N THR A 338 -34.50 14.40 7.79
CA THR A 338 -35.02 13.91 9.08
C THR A 338 -34.78 12.41 9.29
N THR A 339 -34.03 11.77 8.40
CA THR A 339 -33.74 10.32 8.42
C THR A 339 -32.26 10.13 8.71
N ASP A 340 -31.96 9.24 9.66
CA ASP A 340 -30.57 8.86 9.96
C ASP A 340 -29.87 8.33 8.70
N PRO A 341 -28.57 8.67 8.50
CA PRO A 341 -27.82 8.21 7.35
C PRO A 341 -27.59 6.68 7.41
N GLU A 342 -27.42 6.05 6.25
CA GLU A 342 -26.99 4.64 6.19
C GLU A 342 -25.55 4.54 6.69
N VAL A 343 -25.34 3.76 7.76
CA VAL A 343 -24.02 3.53 8.35
C VAL A 343 -23.48 2.18 7.90
N ILE A 344 -22.36 2.22 7.19
CA ILE A 344 -21.68 1.06 6.62
C ILE A 344 -20.38 0.78 7.37
N THR A 345 -19.83 -0.42 7.21
CA THR A 345 -18.46 -0.73 7.66
C THR A 345 -17.51 -0.52 6.49
N LYS A 346 -16.53 0.35 6.66
CA LYS A 346 -15.50 0.65 5.66
C LYS A 346 -14.12 0.33 6.22
N SER A 347 -13.20 -0.03 5.34
CA SER A 347 -11.79 -0.23 5.68
C SER A 347 -10.94 0.54 4.68
N ASP A 348 -9.94 1.28 5.18
CA ASP A 348 -8.92 1.91 4.34
C ASP A 348 -7.53 1.59 4.88
N PHE A 349 -6.52 1.70 4.02
CA PHE A 349 -5.13 1.45 4.37
C PHE A 349 -4.44 2.75 4.78
N TYR A 350 -3.65 2.69 5.85
CA TYR A 350 -2.82 3.79 6.31
C TYR A 350 -1.38 3.33 6.42
N ARG A 351 -0.46 4.06 5.78
CA ARG A 351 0.98 3.82 5.85
C ARG A 351 1.65 4.91 6.67
N LEU A 352 2.55 4.52 7.55
CA LEU A 352 3.46 5.43 8.22
C LEU A 352 4.59 5.83 7.27
N ASP A 353 4.69 7.11 6.93
CA ASP A 353 5.80 7.71 6.18
C ASP A 353 6.56 8.67 7.11
N GLY A 354 7.74 8.24 7.55
CA GLY A 354 8.51 8.89 8.60
C GLY A 354 7.77 8.86 9.93
N THR A 355 7.05 9.95 10.23
CA THR A 355 6.26 10.10 11.47
C THR A 355 4.78 10.36 11.20
N ALA A 356 4.37 10.45 9.94
CA ALA A 356 3.00 10.79 9.54
C ALA A 356 2.28 9.57 8.97
N TRP A 357 1.14 9.22 9.54
CA TRP A 357 0.25 8.23 8.97
C TRP A 357 -0.55 8.87 7.81
N THR A 358 -0.48 8.27 6.63
CA THR A 358 -1.18 8.75 5.43
C THR A 358 -2.08 7.65 4.88
N MET A 359 -3.31 8.01 4.49
CA MET A 359 -4.23 7.08 3.85
C MET A 359 -3.75 6.73 2.43
N GLU A 360 -3.74 5.44 2.09
CA GLU A 360 -3.48 4.97 0.73
C GLU A 360 -4.80 4.87 -0.04
N SER A 361 -5.09 5.91 -0.84
CA SER A 361 -6.29 5.97 -1.69
C SER A 361 -6.08 5.47 -3.11
N ASP A 362 -4.83 5.35 -3.55
CA ASP A 362 -4.46 5.10 -4.93
C ASP A 362 -3.92 3.67 -5.10
N GLY A 363 -4.40 2.95 -6.11
CA GLY A 363 -3.90 1.61 -6.43
C GLY A 363 -4.35 0.48 -5.50
N VAL A 364 -5.09 0.77 -4.42
CA VAL A 364 -5.69 -0.23 -3.52
C VAL A 364 -7.14 0.11 -3.19
N TYR A 365 -7.99 -0.90 -3.05
CA TYR A 365 -9.37 -0.76 -2.62
C TYR A 365 -9.82 -1.90 -1.73
N ALA A 366 -10.19 -1.60 -0.48
CA ALA A 366 -10.81 -2.56 0.44
C ALA A 366 -12.34 -2.51 0.32
N LEU A 367 -12.98 -3.68 0.16
CA LEU A 367 -14.43 -3.76 0.07
C LEU A 367 -15.12 -3.37 1.39
N SER A 368 -16.06 -2.43 1.29
CA SER A 368 -16.98 -2.07 2.38
C SER A 368 -18.16 -3.04 2.48
N SER A 369 -18.91 -3.00 3.58
CA SER A 369 -20.14 -3.78 3.72
C SER A 369 -21.16 -3.48 2.61
N GLN A 370 -21.26 -2.22 2.19
CA GLN A 370 -22.16 -1.81 1.10
C GLN A 370 -21.74 -2.39 -0.25
N ASP A 371 -20.43 -2.53 -0.51
CA ASP A 371 -19.94 -3.15 -1.73
C ASP A 371 -20.37 -4.63 -1.80
N TYR A 372 -20.24 -5.36 -0.68
CA TYR A 372 -20.71 -6.75 -0.59
C TYR A 372 -22.22 -6.86 -0.80
N ASP A 373 -23.01 -5.98 -0.18
CA ASP A 373 -24.46 -5.93 -0.33
C ASP A 373 -24.87 -5.66 -1.79
N SER A 374 -24.13 -4.78 -2.48
CA SER A 374 -24.37 -4.48 -3.90
C SER A 374 -24.15 -5.68 -4.83
N MET A 375 -23.33 -6.65 -4.40
CA MET A 375 -23.05 -7.89 -5.12
C MET A 375 -24.02 -9.04 -4.77
N GLY A 376 -24.96 -8.82 -3.86
CA GLY A 376 -25.99 -9.79 -3.50
C GLY A 376 -25.54 -10.79 -2.42
N SER A 377 -25.41 -12.08 -2.77
CA SER A 377 -25.10 -13.15 -1.80
C SER A 377 -23.89 -12.87 -0.89
N PRO A 378 -22.76 -12.27 -1.37
CA PRO A 378 -21.63 -11.91 -0.51
C PRO A 378 -21.97 -10.96 0.64
N GLY A 379 -23.01 -10.11 0.50
CA GLY A 379 -23.47 -9.14 1.49
C GLY A 379 -23.88 -9.74 2.83
N LYS A 380 -24.43 -10.96 2.81
CA LYS A 380 -24.95 -11.62 4.03
C LYS A 380 -23.95 -11.66 5.18
N TYR A 381 -22.67 -11.83 4.88
CA TYR A 381 -21.60 -11.92 5.88
C TYR A 381 -20.40 -11.02 5.57
N ASN A 382 -20.55 -10.10 4.61
CA ASN A 382 -19.46 -9.24 4.12
C ASN A 382 -18.20 -10.03 3.76
N ASN A 383 -18.36 -11.17 3.09
CA ASN A 383 -17.25 -11.99 2.61
C ASN A 383 -17.64 -12.83 1.41
N PHE A 384 -16.63 -13.20 0.63
CA PHE A 384 -16.73 -14.23 -0.40
C PHE A 384 -16.49 -15.62 0.18
N SER A 385 -16.80 -16.66 -0.59
CA SER A 385 -16.64 -18.05 -0.16
C SER A 385 -16.40 -18.96 -1.38
N SER A 386 -16.37 -20.28 -1.18
CA SER A 386 -16.35 -21.22 -2.30
C SER A 386 -17.67 -21.21 -3.10
N SER A 387 -18.80 -20.86 -2.48
CA SER A 387 -20.09 -20.70 -3.18
C SER A 387 -20.22 -19.33 -3.83
N ASP A 388 -19.62 -18.31 -3.22
CA ASP A 388 -19.62 -16.94 -3.70
C ASP A 388 -18.20 -16.58 -4.16
N ASN A 389 -17.78 -17.16 -5.29
CA ASN A 389 -16.41 -16.99 -5.81
C ASN A 389 -16.19 -15.53 -6.27
N PRO A 390 -15.19 -14.80 -5.74
CA PRO A 390 -14.94 -13.40 -6.09
C PRO A 390 -14.78 -13.14 -7.59
N ASP A 391 -14.24 -14.09 -8.34
CA ASP A 391 -14.02 -13.96 -9.79
C ASP A 391 -15.34 -13.78 -10.57
N ASN A 392 -16.48 -14.20 -10.00
CA ASN A 392 -17.81 -14.03 -10.59
C ASN A 392 -18.42 -12.64 -10.34
N TYR A 393 -17.85 -11.83 -9.44
CA TYR A 393 -18.44 -10.56 -8.99
C TYR A 393 -17.51 -9.37 -9.22
N LEU A 394 -16.24 -9.50 -8.84
CA LEU A 394 -15.31 -8.37 -8.77
C LEU A 394 -15.10 -7.65 -10.11
N PRO A 395 -14.90 -8.33 -11.27
CA PRO A 395 -14.81 -7.63 -12.56
C PRO A 395 -16.01 -6.70 -12.86
N GLN A 396 -17.22 -7.17 -12.60
CA GLN A 396 -18.44 -6.41 -12.84
C GLN A 396 -18.58 -5.28 -11.81
N PHE A 397 -18.35 -5.57 -10.54
CA PHE A 397 -18.36 -4.57 -9.46
C PHE A 397 -17.39 -3.42 -9.75
N LEU A 398 -16.14 -3.72 -10.12
CA LEU A 398 -15.14 -2.72 -10.48
C LEU A 398 -15.56 -1.89 -11.70
N SER A 399 -16.21 -2.51 -12.68
CA SER A 399 -16.70 -1.79 -13.87
C SER A 399 -17.81 -0.79 -13.52
N MET A 400 -18.66 -1.11 -12.54
CA MET A 400 -19.70 -0.19 -12.06
C MET A 400 -19.11 0.91 -11.17
N LYS A 401 -18.12 0.56 -10.33
CA LYS A 401 -17.52 1.49 -9.37
C LYS A 401 -16.54 2.47 -10.02
N TYR A 402 -15.80 2.02 -11.04
CA TYR A 402 -14.81 2.80 -11.78
C TYR A 402 -15.22 2.93 -13.26
N PRO A 403 -16.32 3.62 -13.59
CA PRO A 403 -16.84 3.71 -14.96
C PRO A 403 -15.93 4.51 -15.91
N TYR A 404 -14.90 5.19 -15.38
CA TYR A 404 -13.96 6.02 -16.13
C TYR A 404 -12.51 5.49 -16.08
N ALA A 405 -12.31 4.23 -15.69
CA ALA A 405 -11.00 3.59 -15.74
C ALA A 405 -10.39 3.67 -17.15
N GLN A 406 -9.06 3.84 -17.21
CA GLN A 406 -8.28 3.95 -18.44
C GLN A 406 -7.47 2.67 -18.67
N ASP A 407 -7.14 2.39 -19.94
CA ASP A 407 -6.30 1.25 -20.30
C ASP A 407 -4.95 1.33 -19.57
N GLY A 408 -4.58 0.27 -18.86
CA GLY A 408 -3.38 0.20 -18.03
C GLY A 408 -3.60 0.55 -16.55
N ASP A 409 -4.80 0.98 -16.13
CA ASP A 409 -5.10 1.17 -14.71
C ASP A 409 -5.00 -0.17 -13.97
N VAL A 410 -4.41 -0.12 -12.76
CA VAL A 410 -4.19 -1.30 -11.90
C VAL A 410 -4.73 -1.03 -10.51
N LEU A 411 -5.38 -2.04 -9.91
CA LEU A 411 -5.94 -1.96 -8.58
C LEU A 411 -5.74 -3.26 -7.81
N ALA A 412 -5.18 -3.17 -6.60
CA ALA A 412 -5.23 -4.23 -5.61
C ALA A 412 -6.60 -4.20 -4.90
N VAL A 413 -7.43 -5.22 -5.12
CA VAL A 413 -8.74 -5.34 -4.48
C VAL A 413 -8.63 -6.24 -3.26
N VAL A 414 -8.89 -5.68 -2.09
CA VAL A 414 -8.79 -6.36 -0.80
C VAL A 414 -10.19 -6.72 -0.29
N TYR A 415 -10.35 -7.98 0.11
CA TYR A 415 -11.66 -8.52 0.50
C TYR A 415 -11.53 -9.64 1.54
N LYS A 416 -12.58 -9.87 2.31
CA LYS A 416 -12.73 -11.03 3.19
C LYS A 416 -13.17 -12.27 2.42
N TYR A 417 -12.58 -13.41 2.73
CA TYR A 417 -12.91 -14.73 2.20
C TYR A 417 -13.09 -15.75 3.32
N TYR A 418 -14.20 -16.47 3.32
CA TYR A 418 -14.52 -17.50 4.29
C TYR A 418 -14.11 -18.90 3.80
N SER A 419 -13.19 -19.53 4.54
CA SER A 419 -12.83 -20.94 4.40
C SER A 419 -12.56 -21.54 5.77
N GLY A 420 -13.63 -21.93 6.48
CA GLY A 420 -13.58 -22.34 7.89
C GLY A 420 -13.38 -21.17 8.88
N SER A 421 -12.72 -20.10 8.44
CA SER A 421 -12.66 -18.79 9.10
C SER A 421 -12.59 -17.68 8.05
N ALA A 422 -12.97 -16.46 8.42
CA ALA A 422 -12.84 -15.29 7.55
C ALA A 422 -11.40 -14.80 7.55
N THR A 423 -10.83 -14.67 6.36
CA THR A 423 -9.44 -14.24 6.12
C THR A 423 -9.41 -13.07 5.14
N THR A 424 -8.44 -12.18 5.25
CA THR A 424 -8.22 -11.13 4.25
C THR A 424 -7.49 -11.73 3.04
N ARG A 425 -7.91 -11.37 1.84
CA ARG A 425 -7.25 -11.69 0.57
C ARG A 425 -7.13 -10.42 -0.26
N ALA A 426 -6.14 -10.40 -1.13
CA ALA A 426 -5.91 -9.33 -2.09
C ALA A 426 -5.64 -9.93 -3.46
N ASP A 427 -6.29 -9.40 -4.49
CA ASP A 427 -6.07 -9.76 -5.90
C ASP A 427 -5.83 -8.49 -6.71
N GLU A 428 -4.91 -8.52 -7.66
CA GLU A 428 -4.70 -7.43 -8.60
C GLU A 428 -5.68 -7.54 -9.77
N TYR A 429 -6.28 -6.42 -10.15
CA TYR A 429 -7.06 -6.28 -11.38
C TYR A 429 -6.43 -5.19 -12.25
N SER A 430 -6.44 -5.41 -13.56
CA SER A 430 -6.03 -4.43 -14.55
C SER A 430 -7.18 -4.10 -15.50
N PHE A 431 -7.34 -2.82 -15.84
CA PHE A 431 -8.32 -2.39 -16.82
C PHE A 431 -7.69 -2.34 -18.20
N ASN A 432 -8.23 -3.13 -19.13
CA ASN A 432 -7.80 -3.16 -20.53
C ASN A 432 -9.01 -3.42 -21.43
N MET A 433 -9.07 -2.76 -22.59
CA MET A 433 -10.11 -3.02 -23.60
C MET A 433 -11.54 -2.98 -23.01
N ASN A 434 -11.81 -1.98 -22.16
CA ASN A 434 -13.09 -1.78 -21.49
C ASN A 434 -13.50 -2.86 -20.46
N ALA A 435 -12.56 -3.64 -19.92
CA ALA A 435 -12.84 -4.64 -18.91
C ALA A 435 -11.76 -4.72 -17.82
N TRP A 436 -12.20 -4.85 -16.56
CA TRP A 436 -11.34 -5.24 -15.46
C TRP A 436 -11.06 -6.73 -15.51
N THR A 437 -9.79 -7.12 -15.57
CA THR A 437 -9.35 -8.52 -15.60
C THR A 437 -8.41 -8.79 -14.44
N LYS A 438 -8.67 -9.86 -13.69
CA LYS A 438 -7.80 -10.33 -12.60
C LYS A 438 -6.43 -10.71 -13.16
N TYR A 439 -5.37 -10.40 -12.43
CA TYR A 439 -4.02 -10.83 -12.75
C TYR A 439 -3.97 -12.35 -12.89
N ASN A 440 -3.53 -12.80 -14.06
CA ASN A 440 -3.24 -14.20 -14.32
C ASN A 440 -1.72 -14.40 -14.27
N PRO A 441 -1.19 -15.21 -13.35
CA PRO A 441 0.24 -15.47 -13.28
C PRO A 441 0.74 -16.36 -14.42
N VAL A 442 -0.17 -17.01 -15.16
CA VAL A 442 0.18 -17.96 -16.22
C VAL A 442 0.26 -17.26 -17.58
N GLU A 443 1.41 -17.40 -18.24
CA GLU A 443 1.64 -16.98 -19.63
C GLU A 443 2.27 -18.12 -20.44
N VAL A 444 2.20 -18.06 -21.77
CA VAL A 444 2.89 -19.04 -22.62
C VAL A 444 4.30 -18.57 -22.90
N LYS A 445 5.31 -19.38 -22.54
CA LYS A 445 6.72 -19.19 -22.92
C LYS A 445 7.14 -20.23 -23.94
N THR A 446 8.17 -19.90 -24.72
CA THR A 446 8.84 -20.84 -25.63
C THR A 446 10.33 -20.78 -25.40
N ASP A 447 10.90 -21.90 -24.95
CA ASP A 447 12.31 -22.04 -24.60
C ASP A 447 13.02 -23.02 -25.51
N GLN A 448 14.32 -22.80 -25.72
CA GLN A 448 15.14 -23.69 -26.54
C GLN A 448 15.86 -24.75 -25.69
N PHE A 449 15.88 -25.97 -26.21
CA PHE A 449 16.62 -27.09 -25.67
C PHE A 449 17.48 -27.71 -26.76
N ILE A 450 18.73 -28.06 -26.43
CA ILE A 450 19.66 -28.71 -27.35
C ILE A 450 20.06 -30.08 -26.84
N ASN A 451 20.11 -31.06 -27.74
CA ASN A 451 20.67 -32.37 -27.45
C ASN A 451 22.19 -32.32 -27.64
N VAL A 452 22.96 -32.52 -26.56
CA VAL A 452 24.43 -32.52 -26.59
C VAL A 452 25.04 -33.89 -26.91
N GLY A 453 24.19 -34.87 -27.27
CA GLY A 453 24.55 -36.24 -27.64
C GLY A 453 24.31 -37.25 -26.52
N SER A 454 24.49 -36.85 -25.26
CA SER A 454 24.22 -37.70 -24.09
C SER A 454 22.87 -37.40 -23.43
N LYS A 455 22.35 -36.18 -23.61
CA LYS A 455 21.08 -35.70 -23.03
C LYS A 455 20.62 -34.42 -23.73
N TRP A 456 19.35 -34.08 -23.53
CA TRP A 456 18.85 -32.73 -23.73
C TRP A 456 19.30 -31.81 -22.59
N ILE A 457 19.55 -30.54 -22.90
CA ILE A 457 19.78 -29.48 -21.93
C ILE A 457 19.03 -28.23 -22.36
N PHE A 458 18.63 -27.41 -21.39
CA PHE A 458 18.16 -26.06 -21.66
C PHE A 458 19.28 -25.20 -22.24
N ASP A 459 18.96 -24.42 -23.27
CA ASP A 459 19.91 -23.58 -23.98
C ASP A 459 19.34 -22.17 -24.18
N PRO A 460 19.70 -21.22 -23.29
CA PRO A 460 19.27 -19.83 -23.41
C PRO A 460 20.10 -19.02 -24.44
N THR A 461 20.94 -19.68 -25.26
CA THR A 461 21.82 -18.98 -26.21
C THR A 461 21.03 -18.21 -27.25
N VAL A 462 21.28 -16.91 -27.32
CA VAL A 462 20.74 -16.02 -28.35
C VAL A 462 21.64 -16.09 -29.58
N LYS A 463 21.07 -16.48 -30.73
CA LYS A 463 21.81 -16.57 -32.00
C LYS A 463 21.24 -15.61 -33.03
N PHE A 464 22.07 -14.75 -33.62
CA PHE A 464 21.65 -13.87 -34.71
C PHE A 464 22.80 -13.42 -35.61
N THR A 465 22.46 -13.05 -36.85
CA THR A 465 23.36 -12.35 -37.77
C THR A 465 23.10 -10.84 -37.67
N MET A 466 24.16 -10.04 -37.58
CA MET A 466 24.02 -8.58 -37.52
C MET A 466 23.36 -8.02 -38.78
N ALA A 467 22.35 -7.18 -38.58
CA ALA A 467 21.70 -6.41 -39.63
C ALA A 467 22.19 -4.95 -39.65
N SER A 468 21.79 -4.15 -40.65
CA SER A 468 22.17 -2.74 -40.80
C SER A 468 22.01 -1.92 -39.51
N ALA A 469 20.89 -2.10 -38.81
CA ALA A 469 20.62 -1.41 -37.54
C ALA A 469 21.62 -1.77 -36.43
N ASP A 470 22.14 -3.01 -36.42
CA ASP A 470 23.10 -3.47 -35.41
C ASP A 470 24.45 -2.80 -35.61
N TYR A 471 24.90 -2.67 -36.87
CA TYR A 471 26.11 -1.90 -37.18
C TYR A 471 25.94 -0.42 -36.86
N GLN A 472 24.73 0.14 -37.06
CA GLN A 472 24.45 1.55 -36.74
C GLN A 472 24.62 1.82 -35.23
N LEU A 473 24.25 0.89 -34.35
CA LEU A 473 24.46 1.04 -32.90
C LEU A 473 25.94 1.27 -32.54
N ILE A 474 26.86 0.64 -33.28
CA ILE A 474 28.32 0.84 -33.10
C ILE A 474 28.74 2.21 -33.62
N VAL A 475 28.27 2.59 -34.81
CA VAL A 475 28.54 3.90 -35.42
C VAL A 475 28.09 5.04 -34.50
N ASP A 476 26.88 4.93 -33.95
CA ASP A 476 26.31 5.92 -33.04
C ASP A 476 27.11 6.01 -31.74
N ALA A 477 27.54 4.87 -31.19
CA ALA A 477 28.38 4.82 -30.00
C ALA A 477 29.74 5.52 -30.23
N VAL A 478 30.39 5.26 -31.36
CA VAL A 478 31.66 5.93 -31.72
C VAL A 478 31.47 7.42 -31.94
N LYS A 479 30.38 7.83 -32.57
CA LYS A 479 30.05 9.24 -32.79
C LYS A 479 29.74 9.99 -31.50
N ALA A 480 29.19 9.32 -30.50
CA ALA A 480 28.90 9.87 -29.18
C ALA A 480 30.17 9.98 -28.29
N ASP A 481 31.18 9.15 -28.53
CA ASP A 481 32.43 9.15 -27.77
C ASP A 481 33.32 10.34 -28.18
N PRO A 482 33.64 11.28 -27.26
CA PRO A 482 34.43 12.47 -27.58
C PRO A 482 35.83 12.19 -28.13
N GLU A 483 36.42 11.04 -27.77
CA GLU A 483 37.77 10.63 -28.19
C GLU A 483 37.75 9.92 -29.54
N LYS A 484 36.65 9.26 -29.89
CA LYS A 484 36.54 8.44 -31.12
C LYS A 484 35.68 9.06 -32.22
N LYS A 485 34.87 10.09 -31.92
CA LYS A 485 33.94 10.71 -32.87
C LYS A 485 34.56 11.17 -34.19
N SER A 486 35.85 11.52 -34.20
CA SER A 486 36.57 11.90 -35.43
C SER A 486 36.81 10.72 -36.38
N LEU A 487 36.64 9.49 -35.91
CA LEU A 487 36.73 8.26 -36.69
C LEU A 487 35.38 7.81 -37.26
N ALA A 488 34.30 8.55 -37.00
CA ALA A 488 33.03 8.37 -37.72
C ALA A 488 33.06 9.18 -39.02
N ASP A 489 32.45 8.62 -40.08
CA ASP A 489 32.35 9.32 -41.36
C ASP A 489 31.35 10.49 -41.30
N SER A 490 31.43 11.40 -42.28
CA SER A 490 30.55 12.57 -42.34
C SER A 490 29.08 12.22 -42.58
N TYR A 491 28.80 11.04 -43.14
CA TYR A 491 27.45 10.57 -43.41
C TYR A 491 26.79 9.97 -42.16
N GLY A 492 27.56 9.59 -41.15
CA GLY A 492 27.09 8.95 -39.93
C GLY A 492 26.67 7.49 -40.12
N THR A 493 27.20 6.80 -41.15
CA THR A 493 26.83 5.43 -41.50
C THR A 493 28.01 4.46 -41.49
N ALA A 494 29.21 4.96 -41.23
CA ALA A 494 30.40 4.14 -41.02
C ALA A 494 31.31 4.75 -39.95
N GLU A 495 32.05 3.90 -39.26
CA GLU A 495 33.11 4.30 -38.34
C GLU A 495 34.35 3.42 -38.52
N PHE A 496 35.53 3.96 -38.22
CA PHE A 496 36.82 3.34 -38.54
C PHE A 496 37.61 2.89 -37.31
N TYR A 497 37.08 3.08 -36.10
CA TYR A 497 37.68 2.58 -34.86
C TYR A 497 37.45 1.06 -34.72
N TYR A 498 36.19 0.61 -34.70
CA TYR A 498 35.84 -0.81 -34.76
C TYR A 498 35.69 -1.31 -36.20
N GLY A 499 35.41 -0.42 -37.15
CA GLY A 499 35.25 -0.70 -38.58
C GLY A 499 33.81 -0.91 -39.05
N ALA A 500 32.80 -0.69 -38.21
CA ALA A 500 31.41 -0.97 -38.52
C ALA A 500 30.84 -0.02 -39.59
N SER A 501 30.05 -0.57 -40.52
CA SER A 501 29.26 0.20 -41.47
C SER A 501 27.83 -0.33 -41.57
N SER A 502 26.86 0.54 -41.26
CA SER A 502 25.44 0.27 -41.49
C SER A 502 25.05 0.40 -42.96
N HIS A 503 25.82 1.14 -43.76
CA HIS A 503 25.61 1.26 -45.19
C HIS A 503 26.02 -0.02 -45.94
N TYR A 504 27.18 -0.58 -45.61
CA TYR A 504 27.71 -1.79 -46.25
C TYR A 504 27.34 -3.09 -45.52
N ASN A 505 26.76 -3.00 -44.32
CA ASN A 505 26.37 -4.14 -43.46
C ASN A 505 27.55 -5.07 -43.13
N ASN A 506 28.70 -4.48 -42.81
CA ASN A 506 29.92 -5.21 -42.50
C ASN A 506 30.83 -4.44 -41.53
N PHE A 507 31.85 -5.13 -41.05
CA PHE A 507 33.07 -4.51 -40.55
C PHE A 507 34.10 -4.41 -41.67
N ASP A 508 34.55 -3.21 -42.02
CA ASP A 508 35.74 -3.04 -42.85
C ASP A 508 36.96 -3.38 -42.00
N ILE A 509 37.60 -4.52 -42.23
CA ILE A 509 38.75 -4.98 -41.43
C ILE A 509 40.08 -4.80 -42.18
N ARG A 510 40.10 -3.90 -43.17
CA ARG A 510 41.31 -3.61 -43.92
C ARG A 510 42.28 -2.74 -43.12
N LEU A 511 43.53 -3.18 -43.01
CA LEU A 511 44.59 -2.47 -42.29
C LEU A 511 44.90 -1.11 -42.89
N VAL A 512 44.82 -0.98 -44.22
CA VAL A 512 45.07 0.27 -44.93
C VAL A 512 44.15 1.42 -44.49
N LYS A 513 42.95 1.09 -43.98
CA LYS A 513 41.99 2.08 -43.47
C LYS A 513 42.37 2.68 -42.12
N ARG A 514 43.31 2.06 -41.42
CA ARG A 514 43.77 2.46 -40.06
C ARG A 514 45.15 3.09 -40.10
N THR A 515 45.91 2.85 -41.17
CA THR A 515 47.31 3.30 -41.30
C THR A 515 47.46 4.49 -42.24
N THR A 516 46.46 4.79 -43.08
CA THR A 516 46.54 5.85 -44.10
C THR A 516 45.25 6.67 -44.22
N GLY A 517 45.37 7.92 -44.69
CA GLY A 517 44.24 8.79 -44.97
C GLY A 517 43.62 9.46 -43.73
N ASP A 518 42.40 9.97 -43.90
CA ASP A 518 41.73 10.84 -42.91
C ASP A 518 41.35 10.12 -41.59
N PHE A 519 41.34 8.78 -41.59
CA PHE A 519 41.01 7.93 -40.44
C PHE A 519 42.21 7.14 -39.89
N ALA A 520 43.43 7.56 -40.26
CA ALA A 520 44.65 6.97 -39.74
C ALA A 520 44.73 7.13 -38.21
N GLN A 521 45.11 6.05 -37.54
CA GLN A 521 45.12 5.94 -36.09
C GLN A 521 46.56 5.71 -35.63
N ALA A 522 47.04 6.56 -34.71
CA ALA A 522 48.44 6.56 -34.28
C ALA A 522 48.88 5.21 -33.67
N GLU A 523 47.97 4.48 -33.03
CA GLU A 523 48.24 3.17 -32.43
C GLU A 523 48.66 2.09 -33.45
N TYR A 524 48.39 2.29 -34.74
CA TYR A 524 48.79 1.35 -35.80
C TYR A 524 50.14 1.68 -36.44
N SER A 525 50.77 2.82 -36.11
CA SER A 525 51.96 3.30 -36.82
C SER A 525 53.25 2.53 -36.50
N ASP A 526 53.33 1.93 -35.30
CA ASP A 526 54.48 1.17 -34.82
C ASP A 526 54.25 -0.35 -34.84
N LEU A 527 53.09 -0.80 -35.34
CA LEU A 527 52.73 -2.21 -35.41
C LEU A 527 53.21 -2.84 -36.73
N THR A 528 53.63 -4.10 -36.66
CA THR A 528 53.76 -4.94 -37.86
C THR A 528 52.39 -5.19 -38.51
N GLU A 529 52.37 -5.63 -39.76
CA GLU A 529 51.12 -5.97 -40.46
C GLU A 529 50.31 -7.04 -39.69
N ASP A 530 50.98 -8.05 -39.15
CA ASP A 530 50.34 -9.11 -38.36
C ASP A 530 49.75 -8.56 -37.04
N GLU A 531 50.50 -7.72 -36.32
CA GLU A 531 50.01 -7.08 -35.10
C GLU A 531 48.84 -6.13 -35.36
N GLY A 532 48.90 -5.36 -36.45
CA GLY A 532 47.82 -4.45 -36.85
C GLY A 532 46.55 -5.19 -37.27
N ASN A 533 46.68 -6.28 -38.02
CA ASN A 533 45.56 -7.13 -38.39
C ASN A 533 44.94 -7.83 -37.16
N ALA A 534 45.76 -8.30 -36.22
CA ALA A 534 45.28 -8.88 -34.96
C ALA A 534 44.48 -7.85 -34.15
N LEU A 535 45.01 -6.63 -34.00
CA LEU A 535 44.30 -5.55 -33.30
C LEU A 535 42.96 -5.20 -33.96
N ILE A 536 42.86 -5.18 -35.29
CA ILE A 536 41.58 -4.94 -35.98
C ILE A 536 40.55 -6.02 -35.66
N ILE A 537 40.96 -7.28 -35.56
CA ILE A 537 40.05 -8.38 -35.20
C ILE A 537 39.58 -8.23 -33.75
N ASP A 538 40.48 -7.85 -32.83
CA ASP A 538 40.13 -7.57 -31.43
C ASP A 538 39.14 -6.39 -31.35
N ARG A 539 39.39 -5.30 -32.09
CA ARG A 539 38.47 -4.15 -32.17
C ARG A 539 37.12 -4.54 -32.76
N MET A 540 37.07 -5.38 -33.79
CA MET A 540 35.80 -5.88 -34.32
C MET A 540 35.00 -6.59 -33.22
N ALA A 541 35.63 -7.47 -32.43
CA ALA A 541 34.98 -8.12 -31.31
C ALA A 541 34.49 -7.11 -30.26
N GLU A 542 35.32 -6.14 -29.88
CA GLU A 542 34.93 -5.05 -28.97
C GLU A 542 33.69 -4.30 -29.49
N GLY A 543 33.65 -4.00 -30.78
CA GLY A 543 32.50 -3.36 -31.45
C GLY A 543 31.23 -4.18 -31.34
N VAL A 544 31.30 -5.51 -31.52
CA VAL A 544 30.15 -6.41 -31.26
C VAL A 544 29.70 -6.31 -29.80
N GLY A 545 30.64 -6.25 -28.84
CA GLY A 545 30.32 -6.04 -27.43
C GLY A 545 29.61 -4.71 -27.15
N VAL A 546 30.01 -3.63 -27.83
CA VAL A 546 29.32 -2.32 -27.77
C VAL A 546 27.89 -2.42 -28.30
N MET A 547 27.71 -3.09 -29.45
CA MET A 547 26.39 -3.32 -30.03
C MET A 547 25.48 -4.12 -29.10
N LEU A 548 25.97 -5.21 -28.50
CA LEU A 548 25.17 -6.05 -27.60
C LEU A 548 24.62 -5.26 -26.40
N LYS A 549 25.42 -4.37 -25.82
CA LYS A 549 24.99 -3.47 -24.72
C LYS A 549 23.85 -2.55 -25.15
N ALA A 550 23.96 -1.96 -26.34
CA ALA A 550 22.94 -1.06 -26.86
C ALA A 550 21.66 -1.80 -27.30
N LYS A 551 21.81 -2.99 -27.90
CA LYS A 551 20.70 -3.79 -28.43
C LYS A 551 19.90 -4.48 -27.33
N PHE A 552 20.57 -4.93 -26.28
CA PHE A 552 19.96 -5.71 -25.19
C PHE A 552 20.17 -5.04 -23.83
N PRO A 553 19.63 -3.84 -23.58
CA PRO A 553 19.86 -3.10 -22.32
C PRO A 553 19.34 -3.83 -21.08
N ASN A 554 18.40 -4.76 -21.26
CA ASN A 554 17.82 -5.59 -20.19
C ASN A 554 18.27 -7.06 -20.29
N ALA A 555 19.41 -7.35 -20.94
CA ALA A 555 19.97 -8.70 -20.97
C ALA A 555 20.14 -9.25 -19.55
N VAL A 556 19.98 -10.55 -19.38
CA VAL A 556 20.17 -11.24 -18.10
C VAL A 556 21.42 -12.11 -18.16
N ALA A 557 22.16 -12.23 -17.06
CA ALA A 557 23.38 -13.03 -17.02
C ALA A 557 23.09 -14.54 -17.07
N GLN A 558 21.97 -14.95 -16.46
CA GLN A 558 21.53 -16.34 -16.42
C GLN A 558 20.01 -16.43 -16.60
N VAL A 559 19.55 -17.51 -17.24
CA VAL A 559 18.14 -17.94 -17.22
C VAL A 559 18.09 -19.33 -16.62
N SER A 560 17.24 -19.53 -15.61
CA SER A 560 17.14 -20.82 -14.91
C SER A 560 18.51 -21.38 -14.44
N GLY A 561 19.44 -20.50 -14.02
CA GLY A 561 20.78 -20.86 -13.55
C GLY A 561 21.80 -21.24 -14.64
N VAL A 562 21.44 -21.10 -15.92
CA VAL A 562 22.34 -21.33 -17.07
C VAL A 562 22.82 -19.99 -17.64
N ASP A 563 24.12 -19.86 -17.87
CA ASP A 563 24.75 -18.67 -18.45
C ASP A 563 24.17 -18.35 -19.84
N VAL A 564 23.75 -17.10 -20.05
CA VAL A 564 23.23 -16.64 -21.34
C VAL A 564 24.39 -16.28 -22.26
N MET A 565 24.46 -17.00 -23.38
CA MET A 565 25.43 -16.77 -24.44
C MET A 565 24.78 -16.03 -25.62
N TYR A 566 25.59 -15.26 -26.34
CA TYR A 566 25.21 -14.52 -27.54
C TYR A 566 26.18 -14.91 -28.65
N GLU A 567 25.72 -15.72 -29.59
CA GLU A 567 26.47 -16.11 -30.78
C GLU A 567 26.09 -15.18 -31.93
N VAL A 568 27.02 -14.29 -32.29
CA VAL A 568 26.79 -13.21 -33.25
C VAL A 568 27.57 -13.49 -34.53
N THR A 569 26.86 -13.61 -35.64
CA THR A 569 27.46 -13.71 -36.97
C THR A 569 27.61 -12.31 -37.57
N VAL A 570 28.82 -11.99 -38.05
CA VAL A 570 29.17 -10.69 -38.62
C VAL A 570 29.78 -10.86 -40.01
N SER A 571 29.51 -9.90 -40.90
CA SER A 571 30.13 -9.82 -42.22
C SER A 571 31.34 -8.90 -42.18
N THR A 572 32.40 -9.21 -42.92
CA THR A 572 33.63 -8.41 -42.97
C THR A 572 34.00 -8.03 -44.39
N TYR A 573 34.78 -6.96 -44.56
CA TYR A 573 35.47 -6.61 -45.80
C TYR A 573 36.98 -6.64 -45.60
N GLU A 574 37.66 -7.47 -46.38
CA GLU A 574 38.98 -8.02 -46.10
C GLU A 574 40.10 -7.28 -46.84
N ASN A 575 41.36 -7.46 -46.41
CA ASN A 575 42.54 -6.82 -47.01
C ASN A 575 42.70 -7.10 -48.51
N ASP A 576 42.29 -8.29 -48.96
CA ASP A 576 42.32 -8.70 -50.37
C ASP A 576 41.12 -8.19 -51.18
N GLY A 577 40.21 -7.44 -50.55
CA GLY A 577 38.99 -6.92 -51.15
C GLY A 577 37.86 -7.96 -51.28
N SER A 578 37.97 -9.11 -50.59
CA SER A 578 36.87 -10.09 -50.46
C SER A 578 35.96 -9.77 -49.28
N TYR A 579 34.83 -10.48 -49.20
CA TYR A 579 33.94 -10.48 -48.04
C TYR A 579 34.14 -11.76 -47.23
N GLY A 580 34.22 -11.62 -45.91
CA GLY A 580 34.31 -12.74 -44.97
C GLY A 580 33.10 -12.81 -44.04
N THR A 581 32.98 -13.93 -43.33
CA THR A 581 32.00 -14.14 -42.27
C THR A 581 32.73 -14.61 -41.03
N TYR A 582 32.44 -13.98 -39.89
CA TYR A 582 32.98 -14.36 -38.59
C TYR A 582 31.84 -14.63 -37.61
N VAL A 583 32.08 -15.54 -36.68
CA VAL A 583 31.20 -15.76 -35.52
C VAL A 583 31.97 -15.34 -34.27
N VAL A 584 31.28 -14.59 -33.41
CA VAL A 584 31.80 -14.11 -32.13
C VAL A 584 30.81 -14.47 -31.04
N THR A 585 31.27 -15.11 -29.96
CA THR A 585 30.40 -15.56 -28.87
C THR A 585 30.71 -14.79 -27.60
N PHE A 586 29.70 -14.13 -27.05
CA PHE A 586 29.77 -13.40 -25.78
C PHE A 586 28.94 -14.08 -24.70
N GLN A 587 29.38 -14.04 -23.45
CA GLN A 587 28.55 -14.29 -22.28
C GLN A 587 28.04 -12.98 -21.70
N CYS A 588 26.76 -12.90 -21.35
CA CYS A 588 26.28 -11.86 -20.46
C CYS A 588 26.73 -12.17 -19.03
N THR A 589 27.63 -11.36 -18.47
CA THR A 589 28.20 -11.56 -17.13
C THR A 589 27.55 -10.68 -16.05
N LYS A 590 26.71 -9.73 -16.45
CA LYS A 590 25.93 -8.86 -15.56
C LYS A 590 24.61 -8.50 -16.21
N SER A 591 23.52 -8.65 -15.47
CA SER A 591 22.18 -8.31 -15.93
C SER A 591 21.96 -6.79 -16.08
N GLY A 592 20.95 -6.41 -16.86
CA GLY A 592 20.50 -5.03 -17.03
C GLY A 592 20.09 -4.34 -15.73
N PRO A 593 19.88 -3.00 -15.76
CA PRO A 593 19.74 -2.16 -16.95
C PRO A 593 21.07 -1.71 -17.59
N ASN A 594 22.21 -2.12 -17.04
CA ASN A 594 23.55 -1.83 -17.59
C ASN A 594 24.36 -3.12 -17.74
N PRO A 595 24.07 -3.93 -18.78
CA PRO A 595 24.62 -5.26 -18.90
C PRO A 595 26.09 -5.25 -19.31
N GLU A 596 26.80 -6.30 -18.91
CA GLU A 596 28.20 -6.52 -19.29
C GLU A 596 28.32 -7.82 -20.07
N PHE A 597 29.05 -7.75 -21.18
CA PHE A 597 29.31 -8.88 -22.06
C PHE A 597 30.80 -9.17 -22.09
N THR A 598 31.17 -10.42 -21.88
CA THR A 598 32.55 -10.90 -21.94
C THR A 598 32.70 -11.83 -23.14
N LEU A 599 33.71 -11.57 -23.99
CA LEU A 599 34.04 -12.45 -25.10
C LEU A 599 34.43 -13.84 -24.57
N LYS A 600 33.81 -14.89 -25.10
CA LYS A 600 34.05 -16.29 -24.71
C LYS A 600 34.73 -17.10 -25.80
N GLU A 601 34.32 -16.90 -27.05
CA GLU A 601 34.86 -17.62 -28.20
C GLU A 601 34.86 -16.74 -29.45
N GLY A 602 35.84 -16.98 -30.33
CA GLY A 602 36.06 -16.18 -31.54
C GLY A 602 36.75 -14.83 -31.26
N PRO A 603 36.83 -13.95 -32.27
CA PRO A 603 36.23 -14.09 -33.60
C PRO A 603 36.79 -15.26 -34.42
N THR A 604 35.91 -16.14 -34.90
CA THR A 604 36.30 -17.30 -35.72
C THR A 604 35.75 -17.15 -37.13
N LYS A 605 36.65 -17.11 -38.12
CA LYS A 605 36.27 -17.08 -39.54
C LYS A 605 35.57 -18.39 -39.92
N GLN A 606 34.42 -18.28 -40.60
CA GLN A 606 33.59 -19.43 -41.00
C GLN A 606 33.97 -19.99 -42.38
#